data_AF-A0AAV1D6N7-F1
#
_entry.id   AF-A0AAV1D6N7-F1
#
_cell.length_a   1.000
_cell.length_b   1.000
_cell.length_c   1.000
_cell.angle_alpha   90.00
_cell.angle_beta   90.00
_cell.angle_gamma   90.00
#
_symmetry.space_group_name_H-M   'P 1'
#
loop_
_entity.id
_entity.type
_entity.pdbx_description
1 polymer ?
#
loop_
_entity_poly.entity_id
_entity_poly.type
_entity_poly.pdbx_seq_one_letter_code
_entity_poly.pdbx_strand_id
1 'polypeptide(L)'
;MAAIHVEELLILASTSLGAVAKILEIEEISPDAAYWIRKVPARLWATAYFESPRFGHLTANIVEQLNPLISEASGLPTFQMLECIRRQLMTWFNERRESSMQWTSILVPTAERHVAEALERARTYQLYGLPCAHAVAALLSCRQNVHRFTESCFTVANYRKTYSQTILPIPDKTLWKELKEGDPSSGDFSEIIINPPKSLRTPGRLRKKRI
;
A
#
# COMPACT_ATOMS: atom_id res chain seq x y z
N MET A 1 13.95 14.47 -5.60
CA MET A 1 13.03 15.03 -6.61
C MET A 1 12.82 14.09 -7.78
N ALA A 2 13.88 13.58 -8.44
CA ALA A 2 13.71 12.60 -9.52
C ALA A 2 13.10 11.24 -9.07
N ALA A 3 13.44 10.75 -7.87
CA ALA A 3 12.91 9.46 -7.38
C ALA A 3 11.40 9.47 -7.07
N ILE A 4 10.85 10.61 -6.64
CA ILE A 4 9.42 10.74 -6.29
C ILE A 4 8.57 10.76 -7.57
N HIS A 5 9.06 11.40 -8.63
CA HIS A 5 8.36 11.42 -9.92
C HIS A 5 8.37 10.07 -10.64
N VAL A 6 9.37 9.22 -10.39
CA VAL A 6 9.42 7.87 -10.97
C VAL A 6 8.42 6.93 -10.26
N GLU A 7 8.19 7.08 -8.96
CA GLU A 7 7.19 6.27 -8.22
C GLU A 7 5.74 6.64 -8.58
N GLU A 8 5.44 7.92 -8.81
CA GLU A 8 4.12 8.38 -9.28
C GLU A 8 3.80 7.90 -10.72
N LEU A 9 4.81 7.79 -11.58
CA LEU A 9 4.62 7.47 -13.01
C LEU A 9 4.47 5.96 -13.30
N LEU A 10 4.94 5.07 -12.43
CA LEU A 10 4.90 3.61 -12.66
C LEU A 10 3.51 2.98 -12.42
N ILE A 11 2.61 3.67 -11.72
CA ILE A 11 1.35 3.10 -11.21
C ILE A 11 0.20 3.15 -12.24
N LEU A 12 0.30 3.96 -13.30
CA LEU A 12 -0.80 4.18 -14.25
C LEU A 12 -0.83 3.19 -15.43
N ALA A 13 0.15 2.28 -15.53
CA ALA A 13 0.24 1.31 -16.61
C ALA A 13 -0.67 0.08 -16.40
N SER A 14 -1.97 0.34 -16.37
CA SER A 14 -3.05 -0.68 -16.29
C SER A 14 -3.15 -1.58 -17.52
N THR A 15 -2.38 -1.27 -18.58
CA THR A 15 -2.27 -2.07 -19.81
C THR A 15 -0.81 -2.27 -20.20
N SER A 16 -0.50 -3.36 -20.90
CA SER A 16 0.84 -3.65 -21.42
C SER A 16 1.34 -2.55 -22.37
N LEU A 17 0.44 -1.98 -23.18
CA LEU A 17 0.71 -0.84 -24.06
C LEU A 17 1.00 0.45 -23.26
N GLY A 18 0.23 0.71 -22.20
CA GLY A 18 0.47 1.84 -21.29
C GLY A 18 1.82 1.74 -20.56
N ALA A 19 2.26 0.52 -20.22
CA ALA A 19 3.59 0.29 -19.63
C ALA A 19 4.72 0.67 -20.59
N VAL A 20 4.60 0.29 -21.86
CA VAL A 20 5.60 0.60 -22.90
C VAL A 20 5.62 2.11 -23.18
N ALA A 21 4.46 2.75 -23.32
CA ALA A 21 4.38 4.19 -23.52
C ALA A 21 5.04 4.98 -22.39
N LYS A 22 4.84 4.57 -21.13
CA LYS A 22 5.48 5.21 -19.98
C LYS A 22 6.99 5.06 -19.94
N ILE A 23 7.54 3.93 -20.38
CA ILE A 23 8.99 3.79 -20.50
C ILE A 23 9.56 4.79 -21.51
N LEU A 24 8.87 5.02 -22.63
CA LEU A 24 9.31 5.98 -23.65
C LEU A 24 9.28 7.42 -23.12
N GLU A 25 8.23 7.82 -22.40
CA GLU A 25 8.18 9.13 -21.73
C GLU A 25 9.34 9.30 -20.73
N ILE A 26 9.67 8.26 -19.96
CA ILE A 26 10.80 8.30 -19.02
C ILE A 26 12.14 8.39 -19.76
N GLU A 27 12.28 7.74 -20.91
CA GLU A 27 13.49 7.78 -21.74
C GLU A 27 13.76 9.18 -22.31
N GLU A 28 12.70 9.92 -22.66
CA GLU A 28 12.81 11.33 -23.07
C GLU A 28 13.29 12.24 -21.92
N ILE A 29 12.87 11.97 -20.69
CA ILE A 29 13.25 12.75 -19.50
C ILE A 29 14.65 12.36 -19.00
N SER A 30 14.95 11.06 -18.96
CA SER A 30 16.21 10.51 -18.46
C SER A 30 16.47 9.12 -19.05
N PRO A 31 17.43 8.99 -20.00
CA PRO A 31 17.77 7.71 -20.60
C PRO A 31 18.32 6.72 -19.57
N ASP A 32 19.07 7.22 -18.57
CA ASP A 32 19.60 6.39 -17.48
C ASP A 32 18.49 5.79 -16.60
N ALA A 33 17.42 6.55 -16.34
CA ALA A 33 16.27 6.05 -15.57
C ALA A 33 15.49 4.98 -16.35
N ALA A 34 15.26 5.20 -17.65
CA ALA A 34 14.61 4.22 -18.51
C ALA A 34 15.44 2.92 -18.60
N TYR A 35 16.76 3.05 -18.74
CA TYR A 35 17.68 1.91 -18.72
C TYR A 35 17.62 1.12 -17.41
N TRP A 36 17.55 1.81 -16.26
CA TRP A 36 17.40 1.17 -14.95
C TRP A 36 16.08 0.42 -14.82
N ILE A 37 14.95 1.04 -15.19
CA ILE A 37 13.61 0.43 -15.09
C ILE A 37 13.51 -0.81 -15.99
N ARG A 38 14.08 -0.77 -17.21
CA ARG A 38 14.10 -1.91 -18.14
C ARG A 38 14.80 -3.15 -17.57
N LYS A 39 15.72 -2.99 -16.61
CA LYS A 39 16.37 -4.12 -15.93
C LYS A 39 15.52 -4.74 -14.83
N VAL A 40 14.53 -4.02 -14.32
CA VAL A 40 13.63 -4.51 -13.27
C VAL A 40 12.48 -5.28 -13.93
N PRO A 41 12.19 -6.54 -13.52
CA PRO A 41 11.08 -7.30 -14.09
C PRO A 41 9.76 -6.52 -14.06
N ALA A 42 9.07 -6.45 -15.21
CA ALA A 42 7.84 -5.66 -15.38
C ALA A 42 6.75 -5.98 -14.35
N ARG A 43 6.68 -7.24 -13.90
CA ARG A 43 5.77 -7.69 -12.83
C ARG A 43 5.93 -6.93 -11.51
N LEU A 44 7.07 -6.28 -11.25
CA LEU A 44 7.31 -5.59 -9.98
C LEU A 44 6.78 -4.15 -9.96
N TRP A 45 6.58 -3.55 -11.13
CA TRP A 45 6.25 -2.12 -11.22
C TRP A 45 5.07 -1.81 -12.14
N ALA A 46 4.72 -2.67 -13.10
CA ALA A 46 3.56 -2.48 -13.96
C ALA A 46 2.38 -3.34 -13.50
N THR A 47 1.24 -2.69 -13.29
CA THR A 47 -0.01 -3.34 -12.85
C THR A 47 -0.54 -4.33 -13.89
N ALA A 48 -0.27 -4.10 -15.18
CA ALA A 48 -0.64 -5.00 -16.28
C ALA A 48 0.02 -6.40 -16.23
N TYR A 49 1.15 -6.55 -15.53
CA TYR A 49 1.90 -7.82 -15.45
C TYR A 49 1.81 -8.46 -14.06
N PHE A 50 0.90 -7.98 -13.21
CA PHE A 50 0.69 -8.55 -11.89
C PHE A 50 -0.25 -9.75 -11.97
N GLU A 51 0.17 -10.91 -11.44
CA GLU A 51 -0.63 -12.15 -11.48
C GLU A 51 -1.84 -12.11 -10.53
N SER A 52 -1.80 -11.25 -9.52
CA SER A 52 -2.84 -11.14 -8.48
C SER A 52 -3.66 -9.86 -8.61
N PRO A 53 -4.97 -9.90 -8.31
CA PRO A 53 -5.81 -8.70 -8.25
C PRO A 53 -5.26 -7.70 -7.24
N ARG A 54 -4.92 -6.49 -7.70
CA ARG A 54 -4.59 -5.37 -6.82
C ARG A 54 -5.88 -4.60 -6.61
N PHE A 55 -6.51 -4.76 -5.44
CA PHE A 55 -7.81 -4.17 -5.05
C PHE A 55 -7.82 -2.62 -4.94
N GLY A 56 -7.10 -1.90 -5.80
CA GLY A 56 -6.97 -0.44 -5.75
C GLY A 56 -6.00 0.05 -4.70
N HIS A 57 -5.38 -0.85 -3.94
CA HIS A 57 -4.29 -0.54 -3.01
C HIS A 57 -2.99 -0.31 -3.78
N LEU A 58 -2.83 0.91 -4.27
CA LEU A 58 -1.62 1.38 -4.95
C LEU A 58 -0.54 1.69 -3.92
N THR A 59 0.69 1.26 -4.20
CA THR A 59 1.84 1.43 -3.30
C THR A 59 2.19 2.90 -3.04
N ALA A 60 1.95 3.82 -4.00
CA ALA A 60 2.17 5.25 -3.78
C ALA A 60 1.31 5.81 -2.64
N ASN A 61 0.02 5.47 -2.58
CA ASN A 61 -0.85 5.94 -1.49
C ASN A 61 -0.37 5.45 -0.11
N ILE A 62 0.20 4.23 -0.05
CA ILE A 62 0.80 3.71 1.18
C ILE A 62 2.05 4.50 1.54
N VAL A 63 2.94 4.75 0.56
CA VAL A 63 4.18 5.51 0.76
C VAL A 63 3.92 6.97 1.16
N GLU A 64 2.95 7.63 0.52
CA GLU A 64 2.53 9.00 0.86
C GLU A 64 2.04 9.11 2.30
N GLN A 65 1.28 8.12 2.78
CA GLN A 65 0.80 8.09 4.16
C GLN A 65 1.92 7.80 5.17
N LEU A 66 2.99 7.10 4.77
CA LEU A 66 4.09 6.71 5.64
C LEU A 66 5.25 7.72 5.66
N ASN A 67 5.47 8.48 4.59
CA ASN A 67 6.57 9.43 4.49
C ASN A 67 6.62 10.47 5.64
N PRO A 68 5.50 11.08 6.06
CA PRO A 68 5.50 12.00 7.20
C PRO A 68 5.94 11.30 8.50
N LEU A 69 5.44 10.09 8.74
CA LEU A 69 5.78 9.28 9.92
C LEU A 69 7.27 8.92 9.95
N ILE A 70 7.84 8.53 8.80
CA ILE A 70 9.26 8.20 8.67
C ILE A 70 10.11 9.45 8.94
N SER A 71 9.71 10.62 8.41
CA SER A 71 10.41 11.86 8.65
C SER A 71 10.42 12.24 10.13
N GLU A 72 9.28 12.13 10.80
CA GLU A 72 9.14 12.42 12.24
C GLU A 72 9.97 11.46 13.10
N ALA A 73 9.98 10.17 12.75
CA ALA A 73 10.70 9.15 13.49
C ALA A 73 12.21 9.13 13.23
N SER A 74 12.69 9.61 12.07
CA SER A 74 14.07 9.40 11.60
C SER A 74 15.19 9.96 12.50
N GLY A 75 14.89 10.90 13.40
CA GLY A 75 15.84 11.46 14.36
C GLY A 75 15.75 10.90 15.77
N LEU A 76 14.82 9.98 16.03
CA LEU A 76 14.50 9.51 17.38
C LEU A 76 15.29 8.23 17.74
N PRO A 77 15.60 7.99 19.02
CA PRO A 77 16.07 6.69 19.48
C PRO A 77 15.10 5.56 19.10
N THR A 78 15.60 4.34 18.89
CA THR A 78 14.81 3.20 18.39
C THR A 78 13.51 2.96 19.18
N PHE A 79 13.56 3.07 20.50
CA PHE A 79 12.38 2.94 21.36
C PHE A 79 11.32 4.02 21.05
N GLN A 80 11.74 5.26 20.87
CA GLN A 80 10.84 6.37 20.54
C GLN A 80 10.30 6.27 19.11
N MET A 81 11.09 5.73 18.16
CA MET A 81 10.61 5.41 16.82
C MET A 81 9.47 4.38 16.87
N LEU A 82 9.66 3.29 17.60
CA LEU A 82 8.63 2.26 17.76
C LEU A 82 7.36 2.81 18.42
N GLU A 83 7.52 3.67 19.43
CA GLU A 83 6.38 4.30 20.09
C GLU A 83 5.64 5.31 19.19
N CYS A 84 6.36 6.08 18.38
CA CYS A 84 5.79 6.95 17.35
C CYS A 84 4.94 6.14 16.35
N ILE A 85 5.51 5.06 15.80
CA ILE A 85 4.80 4.16 14.87
C ILE A 85 3.57 3.55 15.54
N ARG A 86 3.71 3.05 16.79
CA ARG A 86 2.62 2.43 17.54
C ARG A 86 1.45 3.41 17.73
N ARG A 87 1.72 4.65 18.14
CA ARG A 87 0.69 5.68 18.33
C ARG A 87 0.00 6.01 17.02
N GLN A 88 0.75 6.16 15.92
CA GLN A 88 0.17 6.43 14.61
C GLN A 88 -0.77 5.32 14.15
N LEU A 89 -0.33 4.05 14.25
CA LEU A 89 -1.16 2.90 13.91
C LEU A 89 -2.41 2.84 14.79
N MET A 90 -2.29 3.11 16.09
CA MET A 90 -3.41 3.13 17.02
C MET A 90 -4.45 4.19 16.61
N THR A 91 -4.02 5.41 16.32
CA THR A 91 -4.88 6.49 15.84
C THR A 91 -5.59 6.08 14.55
N TRP A 92 -4.84 5.58 13.56
CA TRP A 92 -5.40 5.13 12.28
C TRP A 92 -6.39 3.98 12.40
N PHE A 93 -6.12 2.99 13.26
CA PHE A 93 -7.06 1.90 13.51
C PHE A 93 -8.32 2.42 14.18
N ASN A 94 -8.18 3.35 15.13
CA ASN A 94 -9.31 3.94 15.82
C ASN A 94 -10.20 4.75 14.87
N GLU A 95 -9.62 5.66 14.09
CA GLU A 95 -10.34 6.47 13.09
C GLU A 95 -11.10 5.60 12.09
N ARG A 96 -10.47 4.52 11.61
CA ARG A 96 -11.08 3.57 10.68
C ARG A 96 -12.22 2.79 11.33
N ARG A 97 -12.07 2.37 12.60
CA ARG A 97 -13.16 1.75 13.37
C ARG A 97 -14.34 2.69 13.51
N GLU A 98 -14.11 3.90 14.01
CA GLU A 98 -15.16 4.91 14.22
C GLU A 98 -15.88 5.25 12.92
N SER A 99 -15.13 5.47 11.83
CA SER A 99 -15.70 5.69 10.50
C SER A 99 -16.59 4.52 10.09
N SER A 100 -16.11 3.29 10.30
CA SER A 100 -16.86 2.09 9.92
C SER A 100 -18.13 1.86 10.73
N MET A 101 -18.26 2.42 11.93
CA MET A 101 -19.49 2.28 12.74
C MET A 101 -20.68 2.99 12.10
N GLN A 102 -20.43 4.05 11.33
CA GLN A 102 -21.47 4.81 10.65
C GLN A 102 -21.94 4.15 9.34
N TRP A 103 -21.23 3.14 8.85
CA TRP A 103 -21.55 2.49 7.59
C TRP A 103 -22.65 1.44 7.77
N THR A 104 -23.73 1.59 7.01
CA THR A 104 -24.89 0.69 7.01
C THR A 104 -24.97 -0.21 5.77
N SER A 105 -24.16 0.09 4.74
CA SER A 105 -24.07 -0.68 3.51
C SER A 105 -23.36 -2.03 3.68
N ILE A 106 -23.52 -2.92 2.71
CA ILE A 106 -22.79 -4.19 2.65
C ILE A 106 -21.32 -3.94 2.32
N LEU A 107 -21.04 -3.02 1.37
CA LEU A 107 -19.69 -2.69 0.93
C LEU A 107 -19.19 -1.41 1.57
N VAL A 108 -17.87 -1.29 1.68
CA VAL A 108 -17.18 -0.07 2.10
C VAL A 108 -17.52 1.07 1.12
N PRO A 109 -17.67 2.33 1.57
CA PRO A 109 -18.11 3.44 0.72
C PRO A 109 -17.31 3.65 -0.57
N THR A 110 -16.00 3.33 -0.56
CA THR A 110 -15.16 3.39 -1.76
C THR A 110 -15.58 2.37 -2.81
N ALA A 111 -15.88 1.14 -2.40
CA ALA A 111 -16.35 0.09 -3.30
C ALA A 111 -17.78 0.37 -3.79
N GLU A 112 -18.67 0.86 -2.92
CA GLU A 112 -20.02 1.31 -3.31
C GLU A 112 -19.94 2.36 -4.42
N ARG A 113 -19.07 3.37 -4.26
CA ARG A 113 -18.86 4.41 -5.26
C ARG A 113 -18.38 3.83 -6.59
N HIS A 114 -17.45 2.87 -6.56
CA HIS A 114 -16.96 2.24 -7.78
C HIS A 114 -18.02 1.37 -8.47
N VAL A 115 -18.89 0.69 -7.71
CA VAL A 115 -20.04 -0.03 -8.30
C VAL A 115 -21.02 0.95 -8.92
N ALA A 116 -21.28 2.09 -8.27
CA ALA A 116 -22.13 3.15 -8.82
C ALA A 116 -21.52 3.80 -10.08
N GLU A 117 -20.23 4.13 -10.06
CA GLU A 117 -19.50 4.66 -11.22
C GLU A 117 -19.47 3.68 -12.39
N ALA A 118 -19.35 2.38 -12.10
CA ALA A 118 -19.41 1.34 -13.13
C ALA A 118 -20.78 1.32 -13.81
N LEU A 119 -21.87 1.63 -13.11
CA LEU A 119 -23.19 1.78 -13.71
C LEU A 119 -23.22 2.91 -14.76
N GLU A 120 -22.49 3.99 -14.51
CA GLU A 120 -22.46 5.18 -15.37
C GLU A 120 -21.43 5.09 -16.51
N ARG A 121 -20.34 4.34 -16.33
CA ARG A 121 -19.19 4.34 -17.25
C ARG A 121 -18.90 2.94 -17.77
N ALA A 122 -19.32 2.65 -19.00
CA ALA A 122 -19.13 1.37 -19.70
C ALA A 122 -17.67 1.00 -20.07
N ARG A 123 -16.63 1.57 -19.45
CA ARG A 123 -15.24 1.49 -19.96
C ARG A 123 -14.16 1.03 -18.98
N THR A 124 -14.44 0.74 -17.72
CA THR A 124 -13.41 0.28 -16.77
C THR A 124 -13.50 -1.23 -16.53
N TYR A 125 -12.53 -1.98 -17.07
CA TYR A 125 -12.41 -3.43 -16.96
C TYR A 125 -11.74 -3.83 -15.62
N GLN A 126 -12.39 -4.77 -14.91
CA GLN A 126 -11.86 -5.97 -14.25
C GLN A 126 -10.53 -5.96 -13.47
N LEU A 127 -10.01 -4.85 -12.94
CA LEU A 127 -8.74 -4.91 -12.17
C LEU A 127 -8.92 -5.00 -10.65
N TYR A 128 -10.12 -4.71 -10.14
CA TYR A 128 -10.28 -4.42 -8.71
C TYR A 128 -11.14 -5.40 -7.93
N GLY A 129 -11.49 -6.59 -8.45
CA GLY A 129 -12.39 -7.50 -7.71
C GLY A 129 -13.83 -6.97 -7.57
N LEU A 130 -14.19 -5.99 -8.41
CA LEU A 130 -15.53 -5.42 -8.53
C LEU A 130 -16.08 -5.73 -9.93
N PRO A 131 -17.40 -5.93 -10.06
CA PRO A 131 -18.03 -6.18 -11.35
C PRO A 131 -17.88 -4.96 -12.26
N CYS A 132 -17.54 -5.19 -13.53
CA CYS A 132 -17.50 -4.13 -14.54
C CYS A 132 -18.91 -3.64 -14.89
N ALA A 133 -19.00 -2.50 -15.59
CA ALA A 133 -20.28 -1.92 -16.02
C ALA A 133 -21.23 -2.92 -16.70
N HIS A 134 -20.70 -3.74 -17.62
CA HIS A 134 -21.48 -4.77 -18.32
C HIS A 134 -22.00 -5.85 -17.37
N ALA A 135 -21.15 -6.28 -16.42
CA ALA A 135 -21.54 -7.27 -15.42
C ALA A 135 -22.61 -6.70 -14.47
N VAL A 136 -22.44 -5.46 -13.99
CA VAL A 136 -23.46 -4.78 -13.18
C VAL A 136 -24.78 -4.68 -13.94
N ALA A 137 -24.76 -4.20 -15.19
CA ALA A 137 -25.96 -4.08 -16.02
C ALA A 137 -26.66 -5.42 -16.29
N ALA A 138 -25.89 -6.48 -16.59
CA ALA A 138 -26.41 -7.83 -16.78
C ALA A 138 -27.03 -8.38 -15.48
N LEU A 139 -26.35 -8.24 -14.35
CA LEU A 139 -26.84 -8.67 -13.05
C LEU A 139 -28.15 -7.96 -12.67
N LEU A 140 -28.23 -6.64 -12.88
CA LEU A 140 -29.44 -5.87 -12.65
C LEU A 140 -30.58 -6.30 -13.57
N SER A 141 -30.30 -6.57 -14.85
CA SER A 141 -31.29 -7.08 -15.82
C SER A 141 -31.84 -8.44 -15.40
N CYS A 142 -31.00 -9.27 -14.79
CA CYS A 142 -31.38 -10.56 -14.21
C CYS A 142 -31.96 -10.46 -12.78
N ARG A 143 -32.22 -9.25 -12.26
CA ARG A 143 -32.68 -8.97 -10.88
C ARG A 143 -31.79 -9.59 -9.79
N GLN A 144 -30.50 -9.70 -10.05
CA GLN A 144 -29.50 -10.20 -9.11
C GLN A 144 -28.94 -9.06 -8.25
N ASN A 145 -28.52 -9.41 -7.03
CA ASN A 145 -27.86 -8.48 -6.12
C ASN A 145 -26.37 -8.33 -6.50
N VAL A 146 -25.98 -7.14 -6.96
CA VAL A 146 -24.63 -6.85 -7.45
C VAL A 146 -23.55 -7.05 -6.37
N HIS A 147 -23.85 -6.76 -5.11
CA HIS A 147 -22.88 -6.88 -4.01
C HIS A 147 -22.40 -8.33 -3.81
N ARG A 148 -23.19 -9.34 -4.19
CA ARG A 148 -22.78 -10.76 -4.12
C ARG A 148 -21.67 -11.13 -5.10
N PHE A 149 -21.42 -10.30 -6.11
CA PHE A 149 -20.40 -10.50 -7.13
C PHE A 149 -19.19 -9.59 -6.91
N THR A 150 -19.10 -8.96 -5.73
CA THR A 150 -17.93 -8.19 -5.30
C THR A 150 -17.05 -9.03 -4.38
N GLU A 151 -15.75 -8.82 -4.45
CA GLU A 151 -14.78 -9.51 -3.60
C GLU A 151 -14.99 -9.18 -2.13
N SER A 152 -14.86 -10.21 -1.28
CA SER A 152 -15.24 -10.10 0.13
C SER A 152 -14.39 -9.08 0.90
N CYS A 153 -13.19 -8.76 0.43
CA CYS A 153 -12.31 -7.75 1.02
C CYS A 153 -12.93 -6.34 1.04
N PHE A 154 -13.91 -6.05 0.18
CA PHE A 154 -14.63 -4.77 0.15
C PHE A 154 -15.84 -4.73 1.07
N THR A 155 -16.19 -5.81 1.77
CA THR A 155 -17.33 -5.80 2.67
C THR A 155 -17.02 -4.99 3.93
N VAL A 156 -18.02 -4.26 4.44
CA VAL A 156 -17.91 -3.55 5.73
C VAL A 156 -17.57 -4.53 6.86
N ALA A 157 -18.10 -5.76 6.79
CA ALA A 157 -17.81 -6.81 7.77
C ALA A 157 -16.31 -7.17 7.82
N ASN A 158 -15.69 -7.44 6.66
CA ASN A 158 -14.26 -7.74 6.61
C ASN A 158 -13.40 -6.52 6.93
N TYR A 159 -13.82 -5.31 6.52
CA TYR A 159 -13.14 -4.08 6.94
C TYR A 159 -13.10 -3.95 8.47
N ARG A 160 -14.26 -4.10 9.14
CA ARG A 160 -14.35 -4.05 10.60
C ARG A 160 -13.50 -5.11 11.26
N LYS A 161 -13.47 -6.33 10.70
CA LYS A 161 -12.62 -7.43 11.19
C LYS A 161 -11.14 -7.11 11.07
N THR A 162 -10.70 -6.49 9.98
CA THR A 162 -9.30 -6.07 9.77
C THR A 162 -8.84 -5.08 10.84
N TYR A 163 -9.71 -4.17 11.27
CA TYR A 163 -9.37 -3.13 12.25
C TYR A 163 -9.87 -3.41 13.68
N SER A 164 -10.38 -4.62 13.95
CA SER A 164 -11.01 -4.94 15.25
C SER A 164 -10.00 -5.07 16.39
N GLN A 165 -8.75 -5.40 16.08
CA GLN A 165 -7.72 -5.62 17.10
C GLN A 165 -7.21 -4.31 17.71
N THR A 166 -6.83 -4.39 18.99
CA THR A 166 -6.22 -3.28 19.73
C THR A 166 -4.71 -3.43 19.70
N ILE A 167 -4.01 -2.37 19.32
CA ILE A 167 -2.55 -2.31 19.38
C ILE A 167 -2.15 -1.97 20.81
N LEU A 168 -1.55 -2.92 21.51
CA LEU A 168 -1.13 -2.78 22.90
C LEU A 168 0.14 -1.93 23.02
N PRO A 169 0.31 -1.20 24.14
CA PRO A 169 1.57 -0.50 24.42
C PRO A 169 2.74 -1.49 24.50
N ILE A 170 3.93 -1.02 24.12
CA ILE A 170 5.15 -1.79 24.31
C ILE A 170 5.37 -1.91 25.82
N PRO A 171 5.47 -3.13 26.37
CA PRO A 171 5.64 -3.32 27.81
C PRO A 171 7.01 -2.79 28.25
N ASP A 172 7.14 -2.48 29.54
CA ASP A 172 8.43 -2.08 30.10
C ASP A 172 9.49 -3.17 29.89
N LYS A 173 10.75 -2.74 29.77
CA LYS A 173 11.90 -3.63 29.55
C LYS A 173 11.99 -4.75 30.60
N THR A 174 11.50 -4.50 31.81
CA THR A 174 11.44 -5.46 32.93
C THR A 174 10.49 -6.63 32.67
N LEU A 175 9.52 -6.47 31.78
CA LEU A 175 8.53 -7.49 31.41
C LEU A 175 8.93 -8.26 30.15
N TRP A 176 10.05 -7.89 29.52
CA TRP A 176 10.52 -8.56 28.32
C TRP A 176 11.06 -9.93 28.72
N LYS A 177 10.47 -11.00 28.15
CA LYS A 177 10.98 -12.35 28.36
C LYS A 177 12.36 -12.44 27.73
N GLU A 178 13.38 -12.72 28.54
CA GLU A 178 14.68 -13.11 28.03
C GLU A 178 14.51 -14.43 27.27
N LEU A 179 14.81 -14.42 25.98
CA LEU A 179 14.89 -15.64 25.18
C LEU A 179 16.03 -16.48 25.73
N LYS A 180 15.71 -17.52 26.51
CA LYS A 180 16.71 -18.51 26.92
C LYS A 180 16.97 -19.43 25.74
N GLU A 181 18.23 -19.63 25.40
CA GLU A 181 18.65 -20.60 24.39
C GLU A 181 18.03 -21.97 24.72
N GLY A 182 17.14 -22.47 23.85
CA GLY A 182 16.59 -23.83 23.94
C GLY A 182 15.10 -23.99 24.27
N ASP A 183 14.25 -22.95 24.15
CA ASP A 183 12.79 -23.15 24.23
C ASP A 183 12.27 -23.88 22.96
N PRO A 184 11.71 -25.10 23.06
CA PRO A 184 11.20 -25.84 21.89
C PRO A 184 10.00 -25.16 21.22
N SER A 185 9.39 -24.16 21.89
CA SER A 185 8.24 -23.39 21.41
C SER A 185 8.64 -22.17 20.59
N SER A 186 9.89 -21.71 20.71
CA SER A 186 10.44 -20.67 19.84
C SER A 186 10.87 -21.34 18.55
N GLY A 187 10.01 -21.24 17.51
CA GLY A 187 10.47 -21.45 16.14
C GLY A 187 11.78 -20.67 15.91
N ASP A 188 12.65 -21.25 15.10
CA ASP A 188 14.02 -20.88 14.78
C ASP A 188 14.25 -19.37 14.47
N PHE A 189 14.11 -18.52 15.49
CA PHE A 189 14.32 -17.05 15.43
C PHE A 189 15.66 -16.65 16.06
N SER A 190 16.39 -17.61 16.63
CA SER A 190 17.62 -17.42 17.40
C SER A 190 18.80 -16.87 16.60
N GLU A 191 18.70 -16.72 15.28
CA GLU A 191 19.85 -16.34 14.44
C GLU A 191 19.59 -15.23 13.41
N ILE A 192 18.54 -14.42 13.55
CA ILE A 192 18.36 -13.27 12.65
C ILE A 192 19.21 -12.08 13.15
N ILE A 193 20.48 -12.06 12.75
CA ILE A 193 21.35 -10.88 12.92
C ILE A 193 20.86 -9.77 11.97
N ILE A 194 20.04 -8.86 12.48
CA ILE A 194 19.61 -7.66 11.74
C ILE A 194 20.75 -6.63 11.76
N ASN A 195 21.56 -6.64 10.70
CA ASN A 195 22.56 -5.60 10.50
C ASN A 195 21.88 -4.26 10.17
N PRO A 196 22.40 -3.12 10.68
CA PRO A 196 21.88 -1.83 10.29
C PRO A 196 21.94 -1.69 8.76
N PRO A 197 20.92 -1.11 8.12
CA PRO A 197 20.94 -0.89 6.68
C PRO A 197 22.20 -0.09 6.33
N LYS A 198 22.95 -0.55 5.33
CA LYS A 198 24.15 0.13 4.84
C LYS A 198 23.75 1.51 4.35
N SER A 199 23.85 2.52 5.22
CA SER A 199 23.50 3.89 4.88
C SER A 199 24.58 4.45 3.96
N LEU A 200 24.30 4.48 2.66
CA LEU A 200 25.05 5.32 1.75
C LEU A 200 24.68 6.77 2.08
N ARG A 201 25.57 7.48 2.80
CA ARG A 201 25.44 8.93 2.93
C ARG A 201 25.47 9.51 1.52
N THR A 202 24.35 10.06 1.05
CA THR A 202 24.35 10.83 -0.20
C THR A 202 25.40 11.94 -0.08
N PRO A 203 26.24 12.16 -1.11
CA PRO A 203 27.24 13.22 -1.08
C PRO A 203 26.60 14.52 -0.60
N GLY A 204 27.16 15.11 0.45
CA GLY A 204 26.68 16.39 0.97
C GLY A 204 26.63 17.42 -0.16
N ARG A 205 25.56 18.22 -0.21
CA ARG A 205 25.40 19.29 -1.19
C ARG A 205 26.69 20.11 -1.28
N LEU A 206 27.32 20.16 -2.46
CA LEU A 206 28.52 20.96 -2.70
C LEU A 206 28.28 22.40 -2.22
N ARG A 207 29.13 22.89 -1.32
CA ARG A 207 29.08 24.28 -0.85
C ARG A 207 29.29 25.19 -2.06
N LYS A 208 28.26 25.96 -2.44
CA LYS A 208 28.41 27.06 -3.39
C LYS A 208 29.39 28.07 -2.80
N LYS A 209 30.53 28.27 -3.46
CA LYS A 209 31.41 29.40 -3.17
C LYS A 209 30.61 30.68 -3.42
N ARG A 210 30.47 31.52 -2.39
CA ARG A 210 30.00 32.90 -2.58
C ARG A 210 31.18 33.63 -3.23
N ILE A 211 30.94 34.15 -4.44
CA ILE A 211 31.79 35.16 -5.09
C ILE A 211 31.44 36.49 -4.44
#